data_AF-A0A1G8U5P4-F1
#
_entry.id   AF-A0A1G8U5P4-F1
#
_cell.length_a   1.000
_cell.length_b   1.000
_cell.length_c   1.000
_cell.angle_alpha   90.00
_cell.angle_beta   90.00
_cell.angle_gamma   90.00
#
_symmetry.space_group_name_H-M   'P 1'
#
loop_
_entity.id
_entity.type
_entity.pdbx_description
1 polymer ?
#
loop_
_entity_poly.entity_id
_entity_poly.type
_entity_poly.pdbx_seq_one_letter_code
_entity_poly.pdbx_strand_id
1 'polypeptide(L)'
;MYEYELKSLGLKRYPLCEKPAKNIEKRLKPDFEALAFYANSFHLFGSGSTENRTKMVQLNEDTKEIVSVLDLSALYKRMQDLSGLNNQTFNIEGVVHTGDSLYFFNRGNGNFGKNIVFTLHGKHLTGNSKITFTELKLPEIRGVCSSFTDAIKVEDKF
;
A
#
# COMPACT_ATOMS: atom_id res chain seq x y z
N MET A 1 10.13 10.54 -1.33
CA MET A 1 10.25 9.64 -2.49
C MET A 1 11.53 9.95 -3.24
N TYR A 2 12.18 8.93 -3.79
CA TYR A 2 13.30 9.07 -4.71
C TYR A 2 12.84 8.68 -6.11
N GLU A 3 13.25 9.43 -7.13
CA GLU A 3 13.11 9.05 -8.54
C GLU A 3 14.52 8.86 -9.09
N TYR A 4 14.79 7.67 -9.62
CA TYR A 4 16.07 7.35 -10.22
C TYR A 4 15.88 7.13 -11.71
N GLU A 5 16.52 7.97 -12.52
CA GLU A 5 16.44 7.90 -13.98
C GLU A 5 17.61 7.05 -14.51
N LEU A 6 17.30 5.88 -15.06
CA LEU A 6 18.31 4.91 -15.50
C LEU A 6 19.22 5.44 -16.62
N LYS A 7 18.72 6.31 -17.50
CA LYS A 7 19.49 6.83 -18.65
C LYS A 7 20.49 7.90 -18.24
N SER A 8 20.06 8.85 -17.42
CA SER A 8 20.91 9.94 -16.93
C SER A 8 21.71 9.57 -15.69
N LEU A 9 21.37 8.44 -15.05
CA LEU A 9 21.82 8.07 -13.70
C LEU A 9 21.49 9.14 -12.65
N GLY A 10 20.50 10.00 -12.94
CA GLY A 10 20.09 11.09 -12.10
C GLY A 10 19.21 10.62 -10.93
N LEU A 11 19.44 11.21 -9.74
CA LEU A 11 18.65 10.94 -8.55
C LEU A 11 17.94 12.23 -8.10
N LYS A 12 16.60 12.23 -8.16
CA LYS A 12 15.77 13.31 -7.65
C LYS A 12 15.11 12.91 -6.34
N ARG A 13 14.81 13.91 -5.51
CA ARG A 13 14.25 13.73 -4.16
C ARG A 13 13.03 14.60 -3.97
N TYR A 14 11.93 13.96 -3.60
CA TYR A 14 10.63 14.61 -3.39
C TYR A 14 10.19 14.42 -1.94
N PRO A 15 10.04 15.50 -1.15
CA PRO A 15 9.56 15.40 0.22
C PRO A 15 8.10 14.96 0.26
N LEU A 16 7.75 14.11 1.23
CA LEU A 16 6.37 13.60 1.42
C LEU A 16 5.68 14.24 2.63
N CYS A 17 6.33 15.22 3.26
CA CYS A 17 5.83 16.00 4.39
C CYS A 17 6.62 17.31 4.51
N GLU A 18 6.11 18.27 5.28
CA GLU A 18 6.70 19.61 5.45
C GLU A 18 8.11 19.60 6.06
N LYS A 19 8.39 18.66 6.96
CA LYS A 19 9.68 18.54 7.67
C LYS A 19 10.33 17.19 7.35
N PRO A 20 10.84 17.00 6.12
CA PRO A 20 11.42 15.73 5.71
C PRO A 20 12.75 15.50 6.42
N ALA A 21 12.83 14.46 7.25
CA ALA A 21 14.09 14.01 7.85
C ALA A 21 14.55 12.70 7.19
N LYS A 22 15.87 12.55 6.98
CA LYS A 22 16.46 11.30 6.46
C LYS A 22 16.41 10.19 7.51
N ASN A 23 16.66 10.54 8.77
CA ASN A 23 16.67 9.63 9.91
C ASN A 23 15.47 9.95 10.81
N ILE A 24 14.30 9.48 10.40
CA ILE A 24 13.11 9.49 11.26
C ILE A 24 13.18 8.24 12.13
N GLU A 25 12.90 8.36 13.43
CA GLU A 25 12.78 7.20 14.29
C GLU A 25 11.81 6.17 13.70
N LYS A 26 12.15 4.88 13.75
CA LYS A 26 11.36 3.81 13.09
C LYS A 26 9.86 3.87 13.45
N ARG A 27 9.52 4.26 14.68
CA ARG A 27 8.15 4.42 15.19
C ARG A 27 7.37 5.56 14.53
N LEU A 28 8.07 6.62 14.13
CA LEU A 28 7.50 7.84 13.56
C LEU A 28 7.52 7.85 12.03
N LYS A 29 8.19 6.88 11.40
CA LYS A 29 8.29 6.80 9.94
C LYS A 29 6.90 6.53 9.33
N PRO A 30 6.41 7.41 8.43
CA PRO A 30 5.29 7.07 7.56
C PRO A 30 5.82 6.02 6.57
N ASP A 31 5.61 4.75 6.92
CA ASP A 31 6.13 3.59 6.20
C ASP A 31 5.22 3.33 4.99
N PHE A 32 5.55 3.96 3.86
CA PHE A 32 4.89 3.72 2.58
C PHE A 32 5.50 2.49 1.91
N GLU A 33 4.73 1.42 1.84
CA GLU A 33 5.15 0.11 1.31
C GLU A 33 4.37 -0.29 0.05
N ALA A 34 3.45 0.55 -0.41
CA ALA A 34 2.75 0.32 -1.67
C ALA A 34 2.59 1.62 -2.48
N LEU A 35 2.73 1.49 -3.80
CA LEU A 35 2.64 2.57 -4.77
C LEU A 35 1.68 2.16 -5.89
N ALA A 36 0.68 3.00 -6.17
CA ALA A 36 -0.19 2.83 -7.33
C ALA A 36 -0.18 4.10 -8.19
N PHE A 37 -0.24 3.93 -9.51
CA PHE A 37 -0.38 5.03 -10.45
C PHE A 37 -1.74 4.97 -11.14
N TYR A 38 -2.54 6.02 -10.99
CA TYR A 38 -3.81 6.16 -11.67
C TYR A 38 -4.24 7.64 -11.67
N ALA A 39 -5.10 8.02 -12.62
CA ALA A 39 -5.60 9.40 -12.75
C ALA A 39 -4.47 10.46 -12.76
N ASN A 40 -3.37 10.19 -13.49
CA ASN A 40 -2.20 11.08 -13.59
C ASN A 40 -1.61 11.48 -12.24
N SER A 41 -1.60 10.55 -11.29
CA SER A 41 -1.08 10.76 -9.95
C SER A 41 -0.48 9.49 -9.37
N PHE A 42 0.57 9.68 -8.58
CA PHE A 42 1.12 8.62 -7.73
C PHE A 42 0.37 8.60 -6.40
N HIS A 43 0.00 7.41 -5.94
CA HIS A 43 -0.68 7.20 -4.66
C HIS A 43 0.19 6.27 -3.81
N LEU A 44 0.76 6.81 -2.75
CA LEU A 44 1.62 6.09 -1.82
C LEU A 44 0.80 5.68 -0.61
N PHE A 45 0.73 4.38 -0.34
CA PHE A 45 -0.07 3.82 0.74
C PHE A 45 0.84 3.36 1.88
N GLY A 46 0.51 3.81 3.09
CA GLY A 46 1.12 3.30 4.29
C GLY A 46 0.70 1.85 4.54
N SER A 47 1.58 1.06 5.14
CA SER A 47 1.35 -0.38 5.34
C SER A 47 0.22 -0.74 6.30
N GLY A 48 -0.25 0.21 7.12
CA GLY A 48 -1.31 -0.02 8.12
C GLY A 48 -0.88 -0.85 9.33
N SER A 49 0.39 -1.27 9.42
CA SER A 49 0.93 -2.05 10.55
C SER A 49 0.98 -1.29 11.88
N THR A 50 0.92 0.04 11.85
CA THR A 50 0.78 0.91 13.03
C THR A 50 -0.09 2.11 12.70
N GLU A 51 -0.56 2.84 13.73
CA GLU A 51 -1.38 4.05 13.57
C GLU A 51 -0.70 5.14 12.73
N ASN A 52 0.63 5.24 12.76
CA ASN A 52 1.36 6.22 11.95
C ASN A 52 1.50 5.81 10.46
N ARG A 53 1.03 4.61 10.10
CA ARG A 53 1.19 3.99 8.77
C ARG A 53 -0.14 3.81 8.07
N THR A 54 -1.20 4.50 8.51
CA THR A 54 -2.55 4.42 7.94
C THR A 54 -2.85 5.53 6.94
N LYS A 55 -1.84 6.25 6.42
CA LYS A 55 -2.04 7.37 5.49
C LYS A 55 -1.82 6.97 4.05
N MET A 56 -2.54 7.62 3.14
CA MET A 56 -2.23 7.67 1.71
C MET A 56 -1.79 9.08 1.34
N VAL A 57 -0.72 9.21 0.55
CA VAL A 57 -0.25 10.48 -0.01
C VAL A 57 -0.39 10.44 -1.52
N GLN A 58 -1.13 11.40 -2.07
CA GLN A 58 -1.27 11.58 -3.51
C GLN A 58 -0.26 12.63 -3.99
N LEU A 59 0.51 12.30 -5.03
CA LEU A 59 1.44 13.21 -5.69
C LEU A 59 1.02 13.44 -7.14
N ASN A 60 1.14 14.68 -7.59
CA ASN A 60 1.00 15.02 -9.00
C ASN A 60 2.07 14.29 -9.83
N GLU A 61 1.72 13.78 -11.01
CA GLU A 61 2.65 13.04 -11.86
C GLU A 61 3.85 13.89 -12.32
N ASP A 62 3.62 15.14 -12.70
CA ASP A 62 4.63 16.00 -13.30
C ASP A 62 5.46 16.72 -12.24
N THR A 63 4.80 17.42 -11.32
CA THR A 63 5.46 18.26 -10.31
C THR A 63 5.95 17.46 -9.10
N LYS A 64 5.36 16.26 -8.87
CA LYS A 64 5.55 15.45 -7.67
C LYS A 64 5.19 16.17 -6.37
N GLU A 65 4.45 17.27 -6.45
CA GLU A 65 3.90 17.98 -5.29
C GLU A 65 2.77 17.17 -4.66
N ILE A 66 2.61 17.32 -3.35
CA ILE A 66 1.53 16.66 -2.61
C ILE A 66 0.20 17.31 -3.00
N VAL A 67 -0.68 16.51 -3.60
CA VAL A 67 -2.04 16.92 -3.96
C VAL A 67 -2.99 16.73 -2.79
N SER A 68 -2.87 15.60 -2.09
CA SER A 68 -3.72 15.29 -0.95
C SER A 68 -3.07 14.27 -0.01
N VAL A 69 -3.50 14.29 1.25
CA VAL A 69 -3.16 13.27 2.24
C VAL A 69 -4.46 12.76 2.84
N LEU A 70 -4.68 11.46 2.78
CA LEU A 70 -5.90 10.81 3.25
C LEU A 70 -5.60 9.87 4.43
N ASP A 71 -6.45 9.88 5.44
CA ASP A 71 -6.46 8.90 6.51
C ASP A 71 -7.26 7.66 6.10
N LEU A 72 -6.60 6.50 6.08
CA LEU A 72 -7.16 5.19 5.76
C LEU A 72 -7.45 4.34 6.99
N SER A 73 -7.31 4.88 8.21
CA SER A 73 -7.51 4.12 9.46
C SER A 73 -8.86 3.39 9.49
N ALA A 74 -9.93 4.05 9.07
CA ALA A 74 -11.26 3.44 8.98
C ALA A 74 -11.35 2.34 7.91
N LEU A 75 -10.71 2.53 6.75
CA LEU A 75 -10.68 1.53 5.68
C LEU A 75 -9.92 0.27 6.15
N TYR A 76 -8.73 0.46 6.71
CA TYR A 76 -7.89 -0.63 7.20
C TYR A 76 -8.53 -1.37 8.37
N LYS A 77 -9.22 -0.65 9.26
CA LYS A 77 -9.99 -1.28 10.34
C LYS A 77 -11.08 -2.21 9.78
N ARG A 78 -11.82 -1.79 8.76
CA ARG A 78 -12.81 -2.68 8.12
C ARG A 78 -12.18 -3.89 7.43
N MET A 79 -11.04 -3.71 6.77
CA MET A 79 -10.32 -4.84 6.17
C MET A 79 -9.90 -5.87 7.24
N GLN A 80 -9.38 -5.38 8.38
CA GLN A 80 -9.05 -6.22 9.54
C GLN A 80 -10.29 -6.96 10.07
N ASP A 81 -11.37 -6.23 10.34
CA ASP A 81 -12.60 -6.80 10.92
C ASP A 81 -13.22 -7.87 9.99
N LEU A 82 -13.20 -7.65 8.67
CA LEU A 82 -13.73 -8.61 7.70
C LEU A 82 -12.86 -9.88 7.56
N SER A 83 -11.54 -9.73 7.65
CA SER A 83 -10.58 -10.84 7.43
C SER A 83 -10.18 -11.58 8.71
N GLY A 84 -10.52 -11.03 9.88
CA GLY A 84 -10.06 -11.50 11.18
C GLY A 84 -8.58 -11.19 11.45
N LEU A 85 -7.94 -10.32 10.66
CA LEU A 85 -6.59 -9.83 10.93
C LEU A 85 -6.62 -8.82 12.10
N ASN A 86 -5.49 -8.69 12.78
CA ASN A 86 -5.27 -7.68 13.79
C ASN A 86 -4.10 -6.76 13.39
N ASN A 87 -3.83 -5.71 14.17
CA ASN A 87 -2.74 -4.77 13.89
C ASN A 87 -1.34 -5.43 13.78
N GLN A 88 -1.13 -6.63 14.34
CA GLN A 88 0.17 -7.33 14.25
C GLN A 88 0.34 -8.11 12.95
N THR A 89 -0.76 -8.47 12.29
CA THR A 89 -0.80 -9.33 11.10
C THR A 89 -1.33 -8.61 9.85
N PHE A 90 -1.85 -7.39 10.02
CA PHE A 90 -2.21 -6.49 8.93
C PHE A 90 -1.00 -5.67 8.47
N ASN A 91 -0.62 -5.84 7.22
CA ASN A 91 0.52 -5.19 6.60
C ASN A 91 0.38 -5.18 5.07
N ILE A 92 -0.02 -4.04 4.51
CA ILE A 92 -0.13 -3.85 3.05
C ILE A 92 1.25 -3.66 2.44
N GLU A 93 1.58 -4.45 1.42
CA GLU A 93 2.83 -4.38 0.64
C GLU A 93 2.56 -4.12 -0.85
N GLY A 94 1.30 -4.05 -1.28
CA GLY A 94 0.97 -3.82 -2.69
C GLY A 94 -0.43 -3.25 -2.86
N VAL A 95 -0.59 -2.33 -3.80
CA VAL A 95 -1.89 -1.79 -4.21
C VAL A 95 -1.96 -1.69 -5.72
N VAL A 96 -2.99 -2.29 -6.32
CA VAL A 96 -3.22 -2.24 -7.77
C VAL A 96 -4.58 -1.59 -8.04
N HIS A 97 -4.59 -0.57 -8.90
CA HIS A 97 -5.82 0.04 -9.40
C HIS A 97 -6.14 -0.50 -10.79
N THR A 98 -7.37 -0.96 -11.00
CA THR A 98 -7.79 -1.58 -12.28
C THR A 98 -8.72 -0.71 -13.12
N GLY A 99 -9.19 0.42 -12.61
CA GLY A 99 -10.24 1.24 -13.22
C GLY A 99 -11.48 1.27 -12.34
N ASP A 100 -11.99 0.08 -11.99
CA ASP A 100 -13.25 -0.08 -11.26
C ASP A 100 -13.06 -0.55 -9.81
N SER A 101 -11.85 -0.97 -9.46
CA SER A 101 -11.53 -1.47 -8.12
C SER A 101 -10.07 -1.25 -7.78
N LEU A 102 -9.79 -1.18 -6.48
CA LEU A 102 -8.46 -1.27 -5.90
C LEU A 102 -8.25 -2.62 -5.23
N TYR A 103 -7.10 -3.21 -5.46
CA TYR A 103 -6.67 -4.47 -4.86
C TYR A 103 -5.55 -4.20 -3.89
N PHE A 104 -5.71 -4.58 -2.62
CA PHE A 104 -4.72 -4.41 -1.56
C PHE A 104 -4.17 -5.77 -1.16
N PHE A 105 -2.84 -5.89 -1.17
CA PHE A 105 -2.13 -7.13 -0.91
C PHE A 105 -1.57 -7.09 0.50
N ASN A 106 -2.19 -7.87 1.39
CA ASN A 106 -1.72 -8.05 2.76
C ASN A 106 -0.67 -9.15 2.81
N ARG A 107 0.49 -8.81 3.38
CA ARG A 107 1.56 -9.75 3.64
C ARG A 107 1.17 -10.77 4.70
N GLY A 108 1.33 -12.05 4.40
CA GLY A 108 1.22 -13.11 5.40
C GLY A 108 2.49 -13.25 6.25
N ASN A 109 2.83 -12.26 7.09
CA ASN A 109 3.99 -12.33 7.98
C ASN A 109 3.65 -12.87 9.39
N GLY A 110 4.59 -13.62 9.98
CA GLY A 110 4.45 -14.22 11.31
C GLY A 110 3.60 -15.50 11.34
N ASN A 111 3.53 -16.15 12.50
CA ASN A 111 2.88 -17.46 12.67
C ASN A 111 1.39 -17.50 12.31
N PHE A 112 0.74 -16.34 12.22
CA PHE A 112 -0.68 -16.18 11.93
C PHE A 112 -0.94 -15.23 10.75
N GLY A 113 0.10 -14.84 10.02
CA GLY A 113 -0.02 -13.95 8.87
C GLY A 113 -0.75 -14.64 7.73
N LYS A 114 -1.70 -13.94 7.13
CA LYS A 114 -2.46 -14.43 5.97
C LYS A 114 -2.10 -13.62 4.74
N ASN A 115 -1.74 -14.29 3.66
CA ASN A 115 -1.65 -13.66 2.35
C ASN A 115 -3.07 -13.39 1.87
N ILE A 116 -3.50 -12.14 1.88
CA ILE A 116 -4.88 -11.76 1.52
C ILE A 116 -4.84 -10.72 0.42
N VAL A 117 -5.70 -10.89 -0.58
CA VAL A 117 -6.04 -9.86 -1.55
C VAL A 117 -7.40 -9.29 -1.17
N PHE A 118 -7.42 -8.04 -0.72
CA PHE A 118 -8.66 -7.28 -0.53
C PHE A 118 -9.04 -6.59 -1.82
N THR A 119 -10.30 -6.67 -2.22
CA THR A 119 -10.87 -5.90 -3.33
C THR A 119 -11.80 -4.84 -2.76
N LEU A 120 -11.41 -3.59 -2.94
CA LEU A 120 -12.25 -2.43 -2.72
C LEU A 120 -12.99 -2.12 -4.03
N HIS A 121 -14.29 -2.35 -4.04
CA HIS A 121 -15.14 -2.10 -5.22
C HIS A 121 -15.46 -0.61 -5.32
N GLY A 122 -15.26 -0.04 -6.51
CA GLY A 122 -15.40 1.39 -6.78
C GLY A 122 -14.09 2.17 -6.62
N LYS A 123 -14.20 3.49 -6.72
CA LYS A 123 -13.04 4.41 -6.79
C LYS A 123 -12.75 5.17 -5.50
N HIS A 124 -13.63 5.07 -4.49
CA HIS A 124 -13.52 5.85 -3.27
C HIS A 124 -12.87 5.05 -2.15
N LEU A 125 -11.75 5.56 -1.65
CA LEU A 125 -11.02 5.03 -0.49
C LEU A 125 -11.72 5.32 0.85
N THR A 126 -12.69 6.23 0.84
CA THR A 126 -13.50 6.63 2.01
C THR A 126 -14.95 6.19 1.87
N GLY A 127 -15.68 6.18 2.98
CA GLY A 127 -17.09 5.82 3.01
C GLY A 127 -17.34 4.32 2.90
N ASN A 128 -18.55 3.91 2.53
CA ASN A 128 -19.06 2.55 2.65
C ASN A 128 -18.84 1.65 1.41
N SER A 129 -17.75 1.88 0.68
CA SER A 129 -17.32 1.02 -0.44
C SER A 129 -17.31 -0.45 -0.02
N LYS A 130 -17.87 -1.32 -0.88
CA LYS A 130 -17.90 -2.76 -0.64
C LYS A 130 -16.47 -3.31 -0.65
N ILE A 131 -16.15 -4.12 0.35
CA ILE A 131 -14.87 -4.83 0.45
C ILE A 131 -15.14 -6.32 0.37
N THR A 132 -14.44 -7.01 -0.52
CA THR A 132 -14.33 -8.48 -0.52
C THR A 132 -12.88 -8.85 -0.29
N PHE A 133 -12.60 -10.10 0.09
CA PHE A 133 -11.23 -10.55 0.21
C PHE A 133 -11.10 -12.03 -0.17
N THR A 134 -9.90 -12.40 -0.62
CA THR A 134 -9.52 -13.79 -0.88
C THR A 134 -8.23 -14.08 -0.16
N GLU A 135 -8.22 -15.12 0.68
CA GLU A 135 -6.99 -15.65 1.28
C GLU A 135 -6.31 -16.58 0.27
N LEU A 136 -5.03 -16.35 0.00
CA LEU A 136 -4.22 -17.11 -0.93
C LEU A 136 -3.20 -17.96 -0.18
N LYS A 137 -3.16 -19.25 -0.48
CA LYS A 137 -2.05 -20.12 -0.05
C LYS A 137 -0.93 -19.98 -1.07
N LEU A 138 0.13 -19.29 -0.68
CA LEU A 138 1.31 -19.14 -1.52
C LEU A 138 2.27 -20.32 -1.31
N PRO A 139 3.14 -20.64 -2.29
CA PRO A 139 4.07 -21.76 -2.20
C PRO A 139 5.03 -21.64 -1.01
N GLU A 140 5.49 -22.79 -0.53
CA GLU A 140 6.62 -22.85 0.40
C GLU A 140 7.92 -23.06 -0.37
N ILE A 141 8.95 -22.31 -0.01
CA ILE A 141 10.30 -22.46 -0.56
C ILE A 141 11.20 -22.86 0.59
N ARG A 142 11.75 -24.08 0.54
CA ARG A 142 12.62 -24.65 1.60
C ARG A 142 11.97 -24.60 3.00
N GLY A 143 10.66 -24.88 3.08
CA GLY A 143 9.90 -24.90 4.34
C GLY A 143 9.53 -23.51 4.88
N VAL A 144 9.73 -22.44 4.09
CA VAL A 144 9.29 -21.08 4.43
C VAL A 144 8.16 -20.69 3.49
N CYS A 145 6.99 -20.36 4.06
CA CYS A 145 5.86 -19.85 3.29
C CYS A 145 6.20 -18.49 2.66
N SER A 146 5.93 -18.35 1.36
CA SER A 146 6.12 -17.10 0.64
C SER A 146 5.03 -16.07 0.98
N SER A 147 5.34 -14.78 0.77
CA SER A 147 4.41 -13.67 1.01
C SER A 147 4.47 -12.63 -0.10
N PHE A 148 3.45 -11.78 -0.19
CA PHE A 148 3.50 -10.60 -1.05
C PHE A 148 4.57 -9.61 -0.57
N THR A 149 5.22 -8.96 -1.54
CA THR A 149 6.18 -7.87 -1.32
C THR A 149 5.93 -6.69 -2.25
N ASP A 150 5.13 -6.88 -3.30
CA ASP A 150 4.67 -5.85 -4.23
C ASP A 150 3.50 -6.42 -5.07
N ALA A 151 2.84 -5.58 -5.86
CA ALA A 151 1.86 -5.98 -6.86
C ALA A 151 1.81 -5.01 -8.05
N ILE A 152 1.65 -5.56 -9.26
CA ILE A 152 1.49 -4.79 -10.49
C ILE A 152 0.42 -5.44 -11.38
N LYS A 153 -0.33 -4.61 -12.11
CA LYS A 153 -1.26 -5.08 -13.15
C LYS A 153 -0.46 -5.47 -14.41
N VAL A 154 -0.67 -6.68 -14.91
CA VAL A 154 -0.07 -7.18 -16.16
C VAL A 154 -1.19 -7.47 -17.14
N GLU A 155 -1.30 -6.64 -18.19
CA GLU A 155 -2.42 -6.71 -19.15
C GLU A 155 -3.77 -6.66 -18.42
N ASP A 156 -4.68 -7.60 -18.70
CA ASP A 156 -5.98 -7.72 -18.03
C ASP A 156 -5.96 -8.65 -16.80
N LYS A 157 -4.77 -9.02 -16.29
CA LYS A 157 -4.59 -9.93 -15.14
C LYS A 157 -3.73 -9.29 -14.04
N PHE A 158 -3.97 -9.68 -12.79
CA PHE A 158 -3.14 -9.35 -11.63
C PHE A 158 -3.28 -10.46 -10.58
#